data_AF-A0A1C6U718-F1
#
_entry.id   AF-A0A1C6U718-F1
#
_cell.length_a   1.000
_cell.length_b   1.000
_cell.length_c   1.000
_cell.angle_alpha   90.00
_cell.angle_beta   90.00
_cell.angle_gamma   90.00
#
_symmetry.space_group_name_H-M   'P 1'
#
loop_
_entity.id
_entity.type
_entity.pdbx_description
1 polymer ?
#
loop_
_entity_poly.entity_id
_entity_poly.type
_entity_poly.pdbx_seq_one_letter_code
_entity_poly.pdbx_strand_id
1 'polypeptide(L)'
;MRDLLRSLTWRRRARPAHRRTDNPTWLPDVQPSGAYPALRPWQVRSRTFTIRRRGADPVEVAAYLDRVAGELAAAQVALAASRQEAARVRDALRRWQSQQVPGVAGPV
;
A
#
# COMPACT_ATOMS: atom_id res chain seq x y z
N MET A 1 13.44 25.32 15.56
CA MET A 1 12.99 23.93 15.78
C MET A 1 13.00 23.23 14.42
N ARG A 2 14.13 22.87 13.83
CA ARG A 2 15.10 21.81 14.17
C ARG A 2 14.45 20.41 14.29
N ASP A 3 14.73 19.63 13.24
CA ASP A 3 14.89 18.17 13.21
C ASP A 3 13.65 17.28 13.24
N LEU A 4 13.06 17.03 12.06
CA LEU A 4 12.51 15.71 11.70
C LEU A 4 12.74 15.42 10.20
N LEU A 5 14.01 15.36 9.80
CA LEU A 5 14.41 14.57 8.64
C LEU A 5 14.63 13.12 9.07
N ARG A 6 14.35 12.21 8.13
CA ARG A 6 14.76 10.79 8.07
C ARG A 6 13.80 9.77 8.69
N SER A 7 12.98 9.18 7.82
CA SER A 7 12.91 7.71 7.72
C SER A 7 12.53 7.24 6.32
N LEU A 8 13.30 7.70 5.31
CA LEU A 8 13.47 6.93 4.08
C LEU A 8 14.31 5.69 4.42
N THR A 9 13.66 4.62 4.87
CA THR A 9 14.27 3.29 4.90
C THR A 9 13.57 2.42 3.89
N TRP A 10 14.12 2.46 2.68
CA TRP A 10 13.98 1.42 1.69
C TRP A 10 14.39 0.08 2.31
N ARG A 11 13.44 -0.70 2.83
CA ARG A 11 13.64 -2.14 2.99
C ARG A 11 13.34 -2.80 1.66
N ARG A 12 14.38 -2.87 0.82
CA ARG A 12 14.61 -4.07 0.00
C ARG A 12 14.66 -5.25 0.98
N ARG A 13 13.58 -6.03 1.06
CA ARG A 13 13.62 -7.34 1.71
C ARG A 13 12.89 -8.34 0.83
N ALA A 14 13.72 -9.21 0.26
CA ALA A 14 13.48 -10.57 -0.20
C ALA A 14 12.13 -10.86 -0.89
N ARG A 15 12.20 -11.18 -2.19
CA ARG A 15 11.22 -12.06 -2.83
C ARG A 15 11.17 -13.37 -2.03
N PRO A 16 10.03 -13.76 -1.45
CA PRO A 16 9.90 -15.12 -0.97
C PRO A 16 9.75 -16.01 -2.21
N ALA A 17 10.74 -16.89 -2.40
CA ALA A 17 10.58 -18.03 -3.30
C ALA A 17 9.26 -18.72 -2.93
N HIS A 18 8.36 -18.87 -3.91
CA HIS A 18 7.16 -19.68 -3.77
C HIS A 18 7.58 -21.15 -3.62
N ARG A 19 7.94 -21.51 -2.39
CA ARG A 19 7.98 -22.89 -1.94
C ARG A 19 6.52 -23.36 -1.93
N ARG A 20 6.15 -24.12 -2.95
CA ARG A 20 5.01 -25.03 -2.88
C ARG A 20 5.23 -25.91 -1.65
N THR A 21 4.50 -25.61 -0.58
CA THR A 21 4.16 -26.53 0.51
C THR A 21 2.92 -25.95 1.18
N ASP A 22 1.79 -26.55 0.82
CA ASP A 22 0.82 -27.12 1.75
C ASP A 22 0.05 -26.17 2.67
N ASN A 23 -1.22 -26.03 2.32
CA ASN A 23 -2.36 -25.60 3.12
C ASN A 23 -2.17 -25.76 4.64
N PRO A 24 -2.12 -24.66 5.41
CA PRO A 24 -2.45 -24.69 6.82
C PRO A 24 -3.91 -24.29 6.99
N THR A 25 -4.69 -25.31 7.30
CA THR A 25 -5.98 -25.30 7.99
C THR A 25 -6.22 -24.02 8.80
N TRP A 26 -7.32 -23.34 8.47
CA TRP A 26 -7.89 -22.18 9.14
C TRP A 26 -7.81 -22.26 10.68
N LEU A 27 -6.86 -21.53 11.26
CA LEU A 27 -6.96 -21.08 12.65
C LEU A 27 -7.76 -19.76 12.65
N PRO A 28 -8.85 -19.65 13.44
CA PRO A 28 -9.82 -18.58 13.27
C PRO A 28 -9.42 -17.17 13.74
N ASP A 29 -8.23 -16.91 14.32
CA ASP A 29 -8.01 -15.60 14.98
C ASP A 29 -6.64 -14.92 14.81
N VAL A 30 -5.76 -15.41 13.93
CA VAL A 30 -4.53 -14.67 13.61
C VAL A 30 -4.59 -14.18 12.18
N GLN A 31 -5.30 -13.06 11.98
CA GLN A 31 -5.24 -12.35 10.71
C GLN A 31 -3.96 -11.52 10.61
N PRO A 32 -3.11 -11.76 9.60
CA PRO A 32 -1.99 -10.87 9.34
C PRO A 32 -2.52 -9.44 9.17
N SER A 33 -1.89 -8.45 9.82
CA SER A 33 -2.26 -7.03 9.72
C SER A 33 -2.20 -6.44 8.29
N GLY A 34 -1.82 -7.24 7.28
CA GLY A 34 -1.86 -6.91 5.86
C GLY A 34 -2.85 -7.73 5.01
N ALA A 35 -3.68 -8.58 5.62
CA ALA A 35 -4.67 -9.41 4.91
C ALA A 35 -6.00 -8.66 4.65
N TYR A 36 -6.20 -7.49 5.25
CA TYR A 36 -7.35 -6.67 4.93
C TYR A 36 -7.12 -5.97 3.59
N PRO A 37 -8.00 -6.17 2.59
CA PRO A 37 -7.93 -5.38 1.37
C PRO A 37 -7.98 -3.90 1.74
N ALA A 38 -7.12 -3.11 1.11
CA ALA A 38 -7.02 -1.67 1.39
C ALA A 38 -8.41 -1.02 1.26
N LEU A 39 -8.84 -0.36 2.34
CA LEU A 39 -10.15 0.25 2.43
C LEU A 39 -10.35 1.24 1.27
N ARG A 40 -11.46 1.11 0.55
CA ARG A 40 -11.82 2.03 -0.54
C ARG A 40 -12.62 3.21 0.01
N PRO A 41 -12.47 4.42 -0.56
CA PRO A 41 -13.27 5.57 -0.14
C PRO A 41 -14.79 5.33 -0.17
N TRP A 42 -15.29 4.59 -1.17
CA TRP A 42 -16.71 4.26 -1.23
C TRP A 42 -17.16 3.31 -0.11
N GLN A 43 -16.29 2.41 0.37
CA GLN A 43 -16.59 1.51 1.49
C GLN A 43 -16.71 2.27 2.81
N VAL A 44 -15.98 3.38 2.95
CA VAL A 44 -16.11 4.28 4.11
C VAL A 44 -17.45 5.00 4.06
N ARG A 45 -17.82 5.57 2.90
CA ARG A 45 -19.10 6.27 2.71
C ARG A 45 -20.32 5.39 2.91
N SER A 46 -20.25 4.13 2.47
CA SER A 46 -21.35 3.18 2.56
C SER A 46 -21.37 2.40 3.88
N ARG A 47 -20.51 2.73 4.85
CA ARG A 47 -20.44 1.98 6.11
C ARG A 47 -21.64 2.30 6.98
N THR A 48 -22.41 1.27 7.32
CA THR A 48 -23.54 1.38 8.24
C THR A 48 -23.12 0.93 9.64
N PHE A 49 -23.69 1.59 10.65
CA PHE A 49 -23.50 1.27 12.06
C PHE A 49 -24.86 1.00 12.71
N THR A 50 -24.89 0.14 13.73
CA THR A 50 -26.11 -0.11 14.49
C THR A 50 -26.35 1.04 15.46
N ILE A 51 -27.59 1.54 15.51
CA ILE A 51 -27.97 2.62 16.43
C ILE A 51 -28.16 2.03 17.83
N ARG A 52 -27.62 2.70 18.86
CA ARG A 52 -27.71 2.28 20.27
C ARG A 52 -28.18 3.45 21.14
N ARG A 53 -28.81 3.16 22.28
CA ARG A 53 -29.44 4.16 23.19
C ARG A 53 -28.49 5.27 23.68
N ARG A 54 -27.18 5.03 23.66
CA ARG A 54 -26.11 6.01 23.96
C ARG A 54 -25.05 5.97 22.86
N GLY A 55 -25.45 6.19 21.62
CA GLY A 55 -24.58 6.25 20.45
C GLY A 55 -24.23 7.70 20.07
N ALA A 56 -23.22 7.84 19.21
CA ALA A 56 -22.92 9.10 18.54
C ALA A 56 -24.08 9.51 17.60
N ASP A 57 -24.21 10.80 17.33
CA ASP A 57 -25.19 11.33 16.38
C ASP A 57 -24.94 10.74 14.98
N PRO A 58 -25.92 10.04 14.37
CA PRO A 58 -25.77 9.48 13.03
C PRO A 58 -25.36 10.51 11.96
N VAL A 59 -25.79 11.77 12.09
CA VAL A 59 -25.46 12.84 11.14
C VAL A 59 -23.99 13.23 11.26
N GLU A 60 -23.51 13.40 12.50
CA GLU A 60 -22.10 13.69 12.78
C GLU A 60 -21.19 12.55 12.29
N VAL A 61 -21.59 11.30 12.55
CA VAL A 61 -20.88 10.12 12.05
C VAL A 61 -20.83 10.13 10.52
N ALA A 62 -21.94 10.39 9.83
CA ALA A 62 -21.97 10.43 8.36
C ALA A 62 -21.05 11.53 7.80
N ALA A 63 -21.08 12.74 8.39
CA ALA A 63 -20.22 13.84 7.97
C ALA A 63 -18.73 13.52 8.19
N TYR A 64 -18.39 12.90 9.32
CA TYR A 64 -17.03 12.46 9.61
C TYR A 64 -16.55 11.39 8.61
N LEU A 65 -17.39 10.39 8.30
CA LEU A 65 -17.04 9.35 7.33
C LEU A 65 -16.82 9.91 5.93
N ASP A 66 -17.61 10.91 5.49
CA ASP A 66 -17.39 11.52 4.18
C ASP A 66 -16.05 12.26 4.11
N ARG A 67 -15.70 13.01 5.16
CA ARG A 67 -14.38 13.66 5.28
C ARG A 67 -13.26 12.62 5.23
N VAL A 68 -13.34 11.57 6.03
CA VAL A 68 -12.35 10.48 6.05
C VAL A 68 -12.24 9.83 4.67
N ALA A 69 -13.35 9.61 3.98
CA ALA A 69 -13.35 9.06 2.64
C ALA A 69 -12.68 10.01 1.62
N GLY A 70 -12.86 11.32 1.77
CA GLY A 70 -12.16 12.35 1.00
C GLY A 70 -10.65 12.32 1.21
N GLU A 71 -10.21 12.33 2.47
CA GLU A 71 -8.79 12.27 2.84
C GLU A 71 -8.13 10.96 2.36
N LEU A 72 -8.84 9.84 2.50
CA LEU A 72 -8.40 8.53 1.99
C LEU A 72 -8.27 8.50 0.47
N ALA A 73 -9.20 9.15 -0.25
CA ALA A 73 -9.12 9.27 -1.70
C ALA A 73 -7.87 10.08 -2.13
N ALA A 74 -7.63 11.22 -1.47
CA ALA A 74 -6.45 12.04 -1.71
C ALA A 74 -5.14 11.26 -1.46
N ALA A 75 -5.07 10.50 -0.36
CA ALA A 75 -3.91 9.68 -0.04
C ALA A 75 -3.67 8.58 -1.09
N GLN A 76 -4.72 7.94 -1.60
CA GLN A 76 -4.60 6.91 -2.65
C GLN A 76 -4.10 7.50 -3.98
N VAL A 77 -4.57 8.70 -4.35
CA VAL A 77 -4.07 9.43 -5.53
C VAL A 77 -2.58 9.77 -5.38
N ALA A 78 -2.19 10.33 -4.24
CA ALA A 78 -0.78 10.66 -3.97
C ALA A 78 0.12 9.42 -4.00
N LEU A 79 -0.35 8.29 -3.45
CA LEU A 79 0.37 7.02 -3.49
C LEU A 79 0.52 6.48 -4.92
N ALA A 80 -0.51 6.59 -5.76
CA ALA A 80 -0.45 6.20 -7.16
C ALA A 80 0.59 7.03 -7.93
N ALA A 81 0.58 8.35 -7.74
CA ALA A 81 1.55 9.27 -8.34
C ALA A 81 2.99 8.92 -7.91
N SER A 82 3.21 8.69 -6.62
CA SER A 82 4.53 8.28 -6.09
C SER A 82 5.03 6.96 -6.70
N ARG A 83 4.13 5.98 -6.85
CA ARG A 83 4.47 4.68 -7.46
C ARG A 83 4.79 4.80 -8.94
N GLN A 84 4.07 5.66 -9.66
CA GLN A 84 4.31 5.93 -11.07
C GLN A 84 5.68 6.59 -11.27
N GLU A 85 6.02 7.56 -10.43
CA GLU A 85 7.33 8.22 -10.50
C GLU A 85 8.46 7.23 -10.19
N ALA A 86 8.30 6.41 -9.15
CA ALA A 86 9.26 5.36 -8.84
C ALA A 86 9.39 4.32 -9.96
N ALA A 87 8.31 4.05 -10.72
CA ALA A 87 8.36 3.16 -11.88
C ALA A 87 9.19 3.77 -13.01
N ARG A 88 8.98 5.05 -13.34
CA ARG A 88 9.76 5.77 -14.36
C ARG A 88 11.26 5.76 -14.06
N VAL A 89 11.63 6.04 -12.80
CA VAL A 89 13.03 6.00 -12.36
C VAL A 89 13.62 4.60 -12.51
N ARG A 90 12.89 3.57 -12.08
CA ARG A 90 13.33 2.17 -12.22
C ARG A 90 13.49 1.76 -13.69
N ASP A 91 12.62 2.22 -14.57
CA ASP A 91 12.68 1.90 -16.00
C ASP A 91 13.84 2.60 -16.70
N ALA A 92 14.10 3.88 -16.36
CA ALA A 92 15.28 4.60 -16.84
C ALA A 92 16.56 3.89 -16.41
N LEU A 93 16.64 3.49 -15.13
CA LEU A 93 17.79 2.74 -14.61
C LEU A 93 17.96 1.41 -15.32
N ARG A 94 16.86 0.67 -15.57
CA ARG A 94 16.90 -0.60 -16.30
C ARG A 94 17.42 -0.42 -17.71
N ARG A 95 16.93 0.59 -18.45
CA ARG A 95 17.39 0.88 -19.82
C ARG A 95 18.88 1.21 -19.86
N TRP A 96 19.35 2.04 -18.94
CA TRP A 96 20.77 2.35 -18.82
C TRP A 96 21.60 1.10 -18.49
N GLN A 97 21.16 0.26 -17.54
CA GLN A 97 21.85 -1.00 -17.21
C GLN A 97 21.95 -1.94 -18.41
N SER A 98 20.90 -2.06 -19.22
CA SER A 98 20.92 -2.89 -20.43
C SER A 98 21.88 -2.39 -21.50
N GLN A 99 22.16 -1.08 -21.54
CA GLN A 99 23.13 -0.49 -22.47
C GLN A 99 24.58 -0.64 -21.96
N GLN A 100 24.76 -0.73 -20.64
CA GLN A 100 26.07 -0.80 -19.98
C GLN A 100 26.54 -2.22 -19.66
N VAL A 101 25.79 -3.25 -20.06
CA VAL A 101 26.29 -4.63 -20.11
C VAL A 101 26.53 -4.99 -21.57
N PRO A 102 27.67 -4.58 -22.17
CA PRO A 102 28.17 -5.23 -23.37
C PRO A 102 28.35 -6.71 -23.04
N GLY A 103 27.98 -7.59 -23.98
CA GLY A 103 28.10 -9.02 -23.81
C GLY A 103 29.46 -9.40 -23.22
N VAL A 104 29.42 -10.24 -22.19
CA VAL A 104 30.50 -11.21 -21.94
C VAL A 104 30.52 -12.13 -23.17
N ALA A 105 31.08 -11.61 -24.25
CA ALA A 105 31.54 -12.37 -25.40
C ALA A 105 33.07 -12.32 -25.29
N GLY A 106 33.62 -13.32 -24.59
CA GLY A 106 35.05 -13.54 -24.53
C GLY A 106 35.58 -13.88 -25.94
N PRO A 107 36.83 -13.50 -26.26
CA PRO A 107 37.40 -13.63 -27.59
C PRO A 107 37.69 -15.10 -27.94
N VAL A 108 37.64 -15.35 -29.26
CA VAL A 108 38.00 -16.56 -30.01
C VAL A 108 39.32 -17.21 -29.63
#